data_AF-A0A969ZS89-F1
#
_entry.id   AF-A0A969ZS89-F1
#
_cell.length_a   1.000
_cell.length_b   1.000
_cell.length_c   1.000
_cell.angle_alpha   90.00
_cell.angle_beta   90.00
_cell.angle_gamma   90.00
#
_symmetry.space_group_name_H-M   'P 1'
#
loop_
_entity.id
_entity.type
_entity.pdbx_description
1 polymer ?
#
loop_
_entity_poly.entity_id
_entity_poly.type
_entity_poly.pdbx_seq_one_letter_code
_entity_poly.pdbx_strand_id
1 'polypeptide(L)'
;MGANFVHLHVHTEYSLLDGFTTIDRVMGRVKDQGMKSIAITDHGSMFGVVDFYKAAKKNNIKPIIGCEVYTATRSMTDKDPHLDKNQGHLVLLAENMEGYQNLIKLVSHSYIYGFYYRPRVDYEELAKYSEGIIALSACIAGDIQQHILQGNYKKAKEIALKLDKIYGRGNFYLELQDHGMKEQREINYQLLKLSKETGIPLVATNDVHYIDKDDAKAHDILLCIQTGKILEDENRMKFPNDEFYLKSPEEMEKLFPYAKEALKNTVKIAERCNVEFDFNSIHLPEYTPPEGLKVSEYLKKLCYKGLEKRYKNIDEKLKGRLEYELNTIEKMGYCEYFLIVWDFIQYAKNNGIPVGPGRGSAAGSIVAYTLGITDVDPIEYNLIFERFLNPERISMPDIDIDFCYERRE
;
A
#
# COMPACT_ATOMS: atom_id res chain seq x y z
N MET A 1 11.22 -6.14 -30.04
CA MET A 1 9.75 -6.35 -30.01
C MET A 1 9.35 -6.42 -28.55
N GLY A 2 8.33 -5.66 -28.12
CA GLY A 2 7.88 -5.73 -26.72
C GLY A 2 7.22 -7.08 -26.43
N ALA A 3 7.34 -7.57 -25.21
CA ALA A 3 6.58 -8.73 -24.74
C ALA A 3 5.07 -8.47 -24.93
N ASN A 4 4.35 -9.43 -25.52
CA ASN A 4 2.90 -9.34 -25.77
C ASN A 4 2.05 -9.70 -24.53
N PHE A 5 2.64 -9.68 -23.34
CA PHE A 5 2.01 -10.15 -22.11
C PHE A 5 2.55 -9.40 -20.89
N VAL A 6 1.69 -9.19 -19.89
CA VAL A 6 1.98 -8.55 -18.61
C VAL A 6 1.35 -9.37 -17.50
N HIS A 7 2.11 -9.72 -16.47
CA HIS A 7 1.54 -10.32 -15.26
C HIS A 7 0.76 -9.28 -14.47
N LEU A 8 -0.55 -9.53 -14.31
CA LEU A 8 -1.48 -8.65 -13.58
C LEU A 8 -1.94 -9.22 -12.24
N HIS A 9 -1.53 -10.45 -11.91
CA HIS A 9 -1.88 -11.16 -10.68
C HIS A 9 -0.60 -11.78 -10.11
N VAL A 10 0.03 -11.08 -9.17
CA VAL A 10 1.35 -11.41 -8.62
C VAL A 10 1.36 -11.09 -7.13
N HIS A 11 1.75 -12.08 -6.34
CA HIS A 11 1.95 -11.99 -4.91
C HIS A 11 3.44 -11.81 -4.58
N THR A 12 3.71 -10.81 -3.75
CA THR A 12 5.03 -10.46 -3.25
C THR A 12 5.27 -11.06 -1.87
N GLU A 13 6.46 -10.85 -1.31
CA GLU A 13 6.75 -11.17 0.10
C GLU A 13 5.78 -10.51 1.10
N TYR A 14 5.01 -9.50 0.64
CA TYR A 14 3.99 -8.82 1.43
C TYR A 14 2.62 -9.52 1.45
N SER A 15 2.39 -10.53 0.60
CA SER A 15 1.42 -11.60 0.88
C SER A 15 1.97 -12.48 2.01
N LEU A 16 1.88 -11.99 3.24
CA LEU A 16 2.59 -12.57 4.39
C LEU A 16 2.29 -14.06 4.56
N LEU A 17 3.37 -14.85 4.66
CA LEU A 17 3.36 -16.30 4.85
C LEU A 17 2.75 -17.09 3.68
N ASP A 18 2.71 -16.50 2.49
CA ASP A 18 2.16 -17.13 1.29
C ASP A 18 3.03 -16.78 0.06
N GLY A 19 3.21 -15.49 -0.26
CA GLY A 19 4.09 -15.06 -1.33
C GLY A 19 5.58 -15.35 -1.04
N PHE A 20 6.22 -16.10 -1.94
CA PHE A 20 7.65 -16.42 -1.93
C PHE A 20 8.36 -15.77 -3.13
N THR A 21 8.08 -14.48 -3.37
CA THR A 21 8.85 -13.64 -4.28
C THR A 21 9.48 -12.50 -3.49
N THR A 22 10.67 -12.02 -3.87
CA THR A 22 11.18 -10.74 -3.35
C THR A 22 11.09 -9.68 -4.42
N ILE A 23 10.66 -8.47 -4.07
CA ILE A 23 10.44 -7.37 -5.04
C ILE A 23 11.65 -7.19 -5.97
N ASP A 24 12.87 -7.17 -5.42
CA ASP A 24 14.09 -7.00 -6.21
C ASP A 24 14.32 -8.16 -7.22
N ARG A 25 14.09 -9.41 -6.81
CA ARG A 25 14.20 -10.57 -7.72
C ARG A 25 13.10 -10.56 -8.77
N VAL A 26 11.87 -10.15 -8.41
CA VAL A 26 10.75 -9.99 -9.36
C VAL A 26 11.14 -9.00 -10.45
N MET A 27 11.63 -7.81 -10.07
CA MET A 27 12.06 -6.80 -11.06
C MET A 27 13.18 -7.30 -11.96
N GLY A 28 14.14 -8.05 -11.40
CA GLY A 28 15.19 -8.72 -12.17
C GLY A 28 14.61 -9.67 -13.21
N ARG A 29 13.72 -10.58 -12.80
CA ARG A 29 13.11 -11.57 -13.69
C ARG A 29 12.25 -10.93 -14.79
N VAL A 30 11.46 -9.90 -14.44
CA VAL A 30 10.66 -9.13 -15.41
C VAL A 30 11.54 -8.52 -16.49
N LYS A 31 12.67 -7.94 -16.08
CA LYS A 31 13.66 -7.35 -16.98
C LYS A 31 14.31 -8.41 -17.88
N ASP A 32 14.71 -9.54 -17.31
CA ASP A 32 15.34 -10.65 -18.05
C ASP A 32 14.42 -11.25 -19.11
N GLN A 33 13.10 -11.32 -18.82
CA GLN A 33 12.07 -11.75 -19.76
C GLN A 33 11.62 -10.66 -20.74
N GLY A 34 12.19 -9.45 -20.69
CA GLY A 34 11.88 -8.35 -21.61
C GLY A 34 10.49 -7.72 -21.42
N MET A 35 9.84 -7.96 -20.28
CA MET A 35 8.57 -7.33 -19.91
C MET A 35 8.80 -5.88 -19.47
N LYS A 36 7.85 -5.00 -19.77
CA LYS A 36 7.95 -3.55 -19.47
C LYS A 36 7.10 -3.10 -18.29
N SER A 37 6.28 -3.99 -17.75
CA SER A 37 5.31 -3.70 -16.71
C SER A 37 4.98 -4.97 -15.95
N ILE A 38 4.54 -4.81 -14.71
CA ILE A 38 4.07 -5.89 -13.84
C ILE A 38 3.17 -5.29 -12.74
N ALA A 39 2.16 -6.05 -12.32
CA ALA A 39 1.32 -5.67 -11.19
C ALA A 39 1.82 -6.24 -9.86
N ILE A 40 1.47 -5.55 -8.78
CA ILE A 40 1.48 -6.07 -7.41
C ILE A 40 0.03 -6.24 -6.98
N THR A 41 -0.35 -7.44 -6.52
CA THR A 41 -1.72 -7.77 -6.10
C THR A 41 -1.69 -8.68 -4.88
N ASP A 42 -1.02 -8.24 -3.82
CA ASP A 42 -0.92 -9.01 -2.58
C ASP A 42 -2.30 -9.29 -1.96
N HIS A 43 -2.34 -10.36 -1.15
CA HIS A 43 -3.54 -10.81 -0.47
C HIS A 43 -4.02 -9.80 0.56
N GLY A 44 -5.15 -9.16 0.28
CA GLY A 44 -5.90 -8.32 1.21
C GLY A 44 -5.11 -7.14 1.79
N SER A 45 -3.98 -6.78 1.20
CA SER A 45 -3.05 -5.79 1.74
C SER A 45 -2.29 -5.05 0.63
N MET A 46 -1.74 -3.89 0.98
CA MET A 46 -0.97 -3.03 0.07
C MET A 46 0.37 -2.62 0.69
N PHE A 47 0.92 -3.45 1.58
CA PHE A 47 2.10 -3.11 2.37
C PHE A 47 3.34 -2.85 1.51
N GLY A 48 3.51 -3.63 0.43
CA GLY A 48 4.66 -3.54 -0.46
C GLY A 48 4.59 -2.47 -1.55
N VAL A 49 3.48 -1.72 -1.66
CA VAL A 49 3.22 -0.86 -2.84
C VAL A 49 4.29 0.20 -3.06
N VAL A 50 4.76 0.87 -2.01
CA VAL A 50 5.78 1.94 -2.13
C VAL A 50 7.13 1.36 -2.55
N ASP A 51 7.55 0.25 -1.95
CA ASP A 51 8.81 -0.41 -2.27
C ASP A 51 8.79 -0.98 -3.69
N PHE A 52 7.67 -1.62 -4.07
CA PHE A 52 7.45 -2.14 -5.41
C PHE A 52 7.51 -1.03 -6.45
N TYR A 53 6.84 0.09 -6.19
CA TYR A 53 6.86 1.25 -7.09
C TYR A 53 8.26 1.79 -7.29
N LYS A 54 9.02 1.99 -6.20
CA LYS A 54 10.40 2.49 -6.25
C LYS A 54 11.31 1.51 -7.00
N ALA A 55 11.21 0.20 -6.71
CA ALA A 55 12.01 -0.84 -7.35
C ALA A 55 11.70 -0.96 -8.85
N ALA A 56 10.42 -0.90 -9.24
CA ALA A 56 9.99 -0.92 -10.63
C ALA A 56 10.53 0.30 -11.39
N LYS A 57 10.34 1.52 -10.86
CA LYS A 57 10.84 2.75 -11.47
C LYS A 57 12.37 2.74 -11.62
N LYS A 58 13.11 2.28 -10.61
CA LYS A 58 14.58 2.12 -10.67
C LYS A 58 15.02 1.20 -11.82
N ASN A 59 14.21 0.19 -12.15
CA ASN A 59 14.48 -0.76 -13.23
C ASN A 59 13.85 -0.38 -14.58
N ASN A 60 13.26 0.81 -14.71
CA ASN A 60 12.50 1.25 -15.89
C ASN A 60 11.33 0.32 -16.25
N ILE A 61 10.73 -0.30 -15.24
CA ILE A 61 9.53 -1.12 -15.34
C ILE A 61 8.35 -0.27 -14.86
N LYS A 62 7.23 -0.31 -15.58
CA LYS A 62 5.99 0.37 -15.19
C LYS A 62 5.27 -0.45 -14.11
N PRO A 63 5.17 0.05 -12.86
CA PRO A 63 4.39 -0.64 -11.83
C PRO A 63 2.90 -0.47 -12.09
N ILE A 64 2.14 -1.54 -11.90
CA ILE A 64 0.68 -1.53 -11.85
C ILE A 64 0.28 -1.82 -10.41
N ILE A 65 -0.44 -0.90 -9.77
CA ILE A 65 -0.76 -1.01 -8.34
C ILE A 65 -2.12 -1.70 -8.22
N GLY A 66 -2.18 -2.76 -7.43
CA GLY A 66 -3.39 -3.51 -7.18
C GLY A 66 -3.40 -4.21 -5.83
N CYS A 67 -4.43 -5.01 -5.62
CA CYS A 67 -4.64 -5.84 -4.43
C CYS A 67 -5.60 -6.98 -4.81
N GLU A 68 -5.32 -8.20 -4.35
CA GLU A 68 -6.31 -9.27 -4.38
C GLU A 68 -7.12 -9.21 -3.08
N VAL A 69 -8.32 -8.64 -3.15
CA VAL A 69 -9.18 -8.47 -1.98
C VAL A 69 -9.99 -9.73 -1.70
N TYR A 70 -10.27 -9.98 -0.42
CA TYR A 70 -11.19 -11.03 -0.02
C TYR A 70 -12.64 -10.53 -0.08
N THR A 71 -13.53 -11.25 -0.75
CA THR A 71 -14.96 -10.92 -0.79
C THR A 71 -15.72 -11.70 0.29
N ALA A 72 -16.64 -11.00 0.98
CA ALA A 72 -17.54 -11.61 1.94
C ALA A 72 -18.71 -12.29 1.23
N THR A 73 -19.15 -13.45 1.74
CA THR A 73 -20.32 -14.17 1.20
C THR A 73 -21.63 -13.38 1.36
N ARG A 74 -21.75 -12.63 2.46
CA ARG A 74 -22.90 -11.78 2.80
C ARG A 74 -22.44 -10.32 3.00
N SER A 75 -22.63 -9.73 4.17
CA SER A 75 -21.99 -8.45 4.50
C SER A 75 -20.58 -8.66 5.02
N MET A 76 -19.69 -7.69 4.81
CA MET A 76 -18.34 -7.71 5.39
C MET A 76 -18.35 -7.67 6.93
N THR A 77 -19.45 -7.16 7.52
CA THR A 77 -19.64 -7.09 8.98
C THR A 77 -20.19 -8.39 9.59
N ASP A 78 -20.69 -9.32 8.78
CA ASP A 78 -21.24 -10.60 9.26
C ASP A 78 -20.12 -11.57 9.66
N LYS A 79 -20.28 -12.25 10.80
CA LYS A 79 -19.28 -13.14 11.43
C LYS A 79 -19.86 -14.48 11.89
N ASP A 80 -20.84 -15.01 11.18
CA ASP A 80 -21.41 -16.32 11.47
C ASP A 80 -20.42 -17.45 11.11
N PRO A 81 -20.05 -18.34 12.05
CA PRO A 81 -19.06 -19.39 11.80
C PRO A 81 -19.43 -20.43 10.73
N HIS A 82 -20.72 -20.55 10.38
CA HIS A 82 -21.19 -21.51 9.37
C HIS A 82 -21.40 -20.84 8.01
N LEU A 83 -21.83 -19.58 8.00
CA LEU A 83 -22.19 -18.87 6.77
C LEU A 83 -21.07 -17.99 6.23
N ASP A 84 -20.21 -17.45 7.11
CA ASP A 84 -19.23 -16.41 6.77
C ASP A 84 -17.77 -16.87 6.95
N LYS A 85 -17.56 -18.17 7.14
CA LYS A 85 -16.22 -18.77 7.25
C LYS A 85 -15.44 -18.69 5.94
N ASN A 86 -16.13 -18.78 4.80
CA ASN A 86 -15.50 -18.75 3.50
C ASN A 86 -15.43 -17.32 2.96
N GLN A 87 -14.45 -17.09 2.11
CA GLN A 87 -14.23 -15.83 1.41
C GLN A 87 -13.95 -16.13 -0.05
N GLY A 88 -14.43 -15.25 -0.93
CA GLY A 88 -14.03 -15.24 -2.32
C GLY A 88 -12.82 -14.35 -2.53
N HIS A 89 -12.27 -14.38 -3.74
CA HIS A 89 -11.18 -13.50 -4.17
C HIS A 89 -11.63 -12.59 -5.31
N LEU A 90 -11.09 -11.38 -5.37
CA LEU A 90 -11.28 -10.43 -6.47
C LEU A 90 -10.01 -9.59 -6.65
N VAL A 91 -9.46 -9.54 -7.86
CA VAL A 91 -8.27 -8.71 -8.13
C VAL A 91 -8.71 -7.32 -8.53
N LEU A 92 -8.19 -6.29 -7.86
CA LEU A 92 -8.45 -4.89 -8.15
C LEU A 92 -7.16 -4.19 -8.55
N LEU A 93 -7.18 -3.48 -9.67
CA LEU A 93 -6.06 -2.70 -10.20
C LEU A 93 -6.45 -1.23 -10.26
N ALA A 94 -5.61 -0.35 -9.74
CA ALA A 94 -5.80 1.09 -9.87
C ALA A 94 -5.48 1.54 -11.30
N GLU A 95 -6.50 2.02 -12.03
CA GLU A 95 -6.33 2.61 -13.35
C GLU A 95 -5.66 3.98 -13.26
N ASN A 96 -5.90 4.73 -12.19
CA ASN A 96 -5.39 6.08 -11.99
C ASN A 96 -5.28 6.41 -10.49
N MET A 97 -4.91 7.65 -10.16
CA MET A 97 -4.72 8.08 -8.76
C MET A 97 -6.01 8.04 -7.93
N GLU A 98 -7.18 8.27 -8.54
CA GLU A 98 -8.48 8.13 -7.88
C GLU A 98 -8.78 6.66 -7.54
N GLY A 99 -8.51 5.76 -8.50
CA GLY A 99 -8.56 4.32 -8.28
C GLY A 99 -7.63 3.86 -7.15
N TYR A 100 -6.42 4.41 -7.08
CA TYR A 100 -5.48 4.14 -5.99
C TYR A 100 -6.03 4.60 -4.63
N GLN A 101 -6.59 5.81 -4.55
CA GLN A 101 -7.22 6.32 -3.32
C GLN A 101 -8.42 5.45 -2.89
N ASN A 102 -9.24 5.03 -3.85
CA ASN A 102 -10.37 4.14 -3.60
C ASN A 102 -9.92 2.76 -3.13
N LEU A 103 -8.85 2.21 -3.73
CA LEU A 103 -8.27 0.94 -3.33
C LEU A 103 -7.70 0.99 -1.91
N ILE A 104 -7.00 2.06 -1.53
CA ILE A 104 -6.53 2.26 -0.14
C ILE A 104 -7.70 2.27 0.84
N LYS A 105 -8.79 2.97 0.51
CA LYS A 105 -9.99 3.01 1.37
C LYS A 105 -10.61 1.63 1.52
N LEU A 106 -10.80 0.90 0.42
CA LEU A 106 -11.32 -0.48 0.44
C LEU A 106 -10.50 -1.40 1.32
N VAL A 107 -9.19 -1.43 1.14
CA VAL A 107 -8.29 -2.27 1.94
C VAL A 107 -8.30 -1.82 3.40
N SER A 108 -8.24 -0.51 3.68
CA SER A 108 -8.31 -0.01 5.06
C SER A 108 -9.63 -0.39 5.75
N HIS A 109 -10.77 -0.23 5.07
CA HIS A 109 -12.07 -0.59 5.60
C HIS A 109 -12.24 -2.10 5.81
N SER A 110 -11.62 -2.91 4.95
CA SER A 110 -11.60 -4.37 5.12
C SER A 110 -10.91 -4.82 6.40
N TYR A 111 -9.88 -4.09 6.86
CA TYR A 111 -9.24 -4.31 8.16
C TYR A 111 -10.03 -3.72 9.33
N ILE A 112 -10.55 -2.50 9.21
CA ILE A 112 -11.21 -1.80 10.32
C ILE A 112 -12.59 -2.40 10.61
N TYR A 113 -13.38 -2.67 9.57
CA TYR A 113 -14.78 -3.07 9.69
C TYR A 113 -15.04 -4.51 9.24
N GLY A 114 -14.31 -4.98 8.22
CA GLY A 114 -14.57 -6.27 7.56
C GLY A 114 -13.79 -7.47 8.08
N PHE A 115 -12.92 -7.26 9.09
CA PHE A 115 -11.99 -8.29 9.52
C PHE A 115 -12.70 -9.40 10.30
N TYR A 116 -12.57 -10.64 9.81
CA TYR A 116 -12.97 -11.86 10.53
C TYR A 116 -11.78 -12.80 10.65
N TYR A 117 -11.61 -13.77 9.74
CA TYR A 117 -10.35 -14.52 9.59
C TYR A 117 -9.38 -13.83 8.62
N ARG A 118 -9.94 -13.06 7.67
CA ARG A 118 -9.25 -12.26 6.67
C ARG A 118 -9.91 -10.87 6.60
N PRO A 119 -9.21 -9.84 6.10
CA PRO A 119 -9.80 -8.52 5.87
C PRO A 119 -10.70 -8.58 4.62
N ARG A 120 -12.02 -8.62 4.80
CA ARG A 120 -12.99 -8.84 3.69
C ARG A 120 -13.73 -7.57 3.34
N VAL A 121 -14.20 -7.48 2.09
CA VAL A 121 -15.11 -6.44 1.59
C VAL A 121 -16.39 -7.08 1.03
N ASP A 122 -17.50 -6.36 1.05
CA ASP A 122 -18.73 -6.80 0.37
C ASP A 122 -18.99 -6.01 -0.92
N TYR A 123 -19.97 -6.46 -1.70
CA TYR A 123 -20.28 -5.82 -2.98
C TYR A 123 -20.86 -4.40 -2.85
N GLU A 124 -21.38 -4.02 -1.68
CA GLU A 124 -21.87 -2.65 -1.45
C GLU A 124 -20.68 -1.70 -1.31
N GLU A 125 -19.69 -2.10 -0.52
CA GLU A 125 -18.46 -1.35 -0.35
C GLU A 125 -17.65 -1.29 -1.66
N LEU A 126 -17.57 -2.39 -2.41
CA LEU A 126 -16.95 -2.41 -3.74
C LEU A 126 -17.65 -1.43 -4.70
N ALA A 127 -18.98 -1.32 -4.65
CA ALA A 127 -19.73 -0.38 -5.49
C ALA A 127 -19.49 1.09 -5.11
N LYS A 128 -19.28 1.37 -3.82
CA LYS A 128 -19.02 2.72 -3.31
C LYS A 128 -17.66 3.27 -3.73
N TYR A 129 -16.67 2.39 -3.89
CA TYR A 129 -15.29 2.77 -4.22
C TYR A 129 -14.82 2.14 -5.56
N SER A 130 -15.71 2.03 -6.55
CA SER A 130 -15.38 1.38 -7.84
C SER A 130 -14.72 2.31 -8.87
N GLU A 131 -14.82 3.63 -8.70
CA GLU A 131 -14.29 4.60 -9.66
C GLU A 131 -12.76 4.51 -9.78
N GLY A 132 -12.26 4.53 -11.02
CA GLY A 132 -10.83 4.41 -11.31
C GLY A 132 -10.23 3.01 -11.09
N ILE A 133 -11.05 1.97 -10.86
CA ILE A 133 -10.59 0.59 -10.63
C ILE A 133 -10.93 -0.31 -11.83
N ILE A 134 -9.96 -1.13 -12.24
CA ILE A 134 -10.17 -2.28 -13.13
C ILE A 134 -10.18 -3.55 -12.27
N ALA A 135 -11.23 -4.36 -12.37
CA ALA A 135 -11.39 -5.59 -11.61
C ALA A 135 -11.27 -6.83 -12.48
N LEU A 136 -10.64 -7.88 -11.95
CA LEU A 136 -10.51 -9.19 -12.59
C LEU A 136 -11.18 -10.24 -11.68
N SER A 137 -11.82 -11.26 -12.26
CA SER A 137 -12.58 -12.26 -11.49
C SER A 137 -11.73 -13.16 -10.58
N ALA A 138 -10.40 -13.00 -10.53
CA ALA A 138 -9.45 -13.71 -9.66
C ALA A 138 -9.24 -15.19 -10.00
N CYS A 139 -8.63 -15.91 -9.05
CA CYS A 139 -8.23 -17.30 -9.16
C CYS A 139 -9.40 -18.27 -8.98
N ILE A 140 -9.09 -19.55 -8.73
CA ILE A 140 -10.11 -20.58 -8.48
C ILE A 140 -11.00 -20.26 -7.28
N ALA A 141 -10.53 -19.46 -6.32
CA ALA A 141 -11.28 -19.00 -5.16
C ALA A 141 -12.22 -17.82 -5.45
N GLY A 142 -12.23 -17.27 -6.67
CA GLY A 142 -13.16 -16.20 -7.05
C GLY A 142 -14.63 -16.61 -7.00
N ASP A 143 -15.51 -15.66 -6.69
CA ASP A 143 -16.95 -15.92 -6.49
C ASP A 143 -17.62 -16.56 -7.72
N ILE A 144 -17.23 -16.14 -8.92
CA ILE A 144 -17.77 -16.65 -10.19
C ILE A 144 -17.29 -18.09 -10.42
N GLN A 145 -16.01 -18.35 -10.18
CA GLN A 145 -15.33 -19.63 -10.37
C GLN A 145 -15.89 -20.68 -9.42
N GLN A 146 -16.08 -20.33 -8.14
CA GLN A 146 -16.69 -21.21 -7.15
C GLN A 146 -18.11 -21.63 -7.55
N HIS A 147 -18.93 -20.71 -8.04
CA HIS A 147 -20.28 -21.06 -8.52
C HIS A 147 -20.27 -21.89 -9.80
N ILE A 148 -19.28 -21.71 -10.69
CA ILE A 148 -19.09 -22.60 -11.85
C ILE A 148 -18.78 -24.03 -11.38
N LEU A 149 -17.85 -24.20 -10.45
CA LEU A 149 -17.46 -25.52 -9.93
C LEU A 149 -18.60 -26.23 -9.20
N GLN A 150 -19.51 -25.46 -8.58
CA GLN A 150 -20.73 -25.99 -7.96
C GLN A 150 -21.86 -26.29 -8.96
N GLY A 151 -21.63 -26.13 -10.27
CA GLY A 151 -22.63 -26.35 -11.31
C GLY A 151 -23.70 -25.25 -11.41
N ASN A 152 -23.51 -24.12 -10.72
CA ASN A 152 -24.47 -23.02 -10.68
C ASN A 152 -24.11 -21.88 -11.67
N TYR A 153 -24.07 -22.21 -12.96
CA TYR A 153 -23.73 -21.26 -14.04
C TYR A 153 -24.64 -20.01 -14.03
N LYS A 154 -25.92 -20.18 -13.68
CA LYS A 154 -26.88 -19.05 -13.61
C LYS A 154 -26.43 -18.02 -12.56
N LYS A 155 -26.01 -18.47 -11.38
CA LYS A 155 -25.52 -17.57 -10.32
C LYS A 155 -24.17 -16.96 -10.68
N ALA A 156 -23.27 -17.73 -11.28
CA ALA A 156 -21.99 -17.22 -11.79
C ALA A 156 -22.21 -16.07 -12.79
N LYS A 157 -23.16 -16.22 -13.72
CA LYS A 157 -23.55 -15.17 -14.68
C LYS A 157 -24.15 -13.93 -14.01
N GLU A 158 -25.00 -14.12 -13.00
CA GLU A 158 -25.58 -13.02 -12.22
C GLU A 158 -24.50 -12.18 -11.54
N ILE A 159 -23.52 -12.84 -10.90
CA ILE A 159 -22.41 -12.17 -10.22
C ILE A 159 -21.50 -11.45 -11.22
N ALA A 160 -21.18 -12.09 -12.35
CA ALA A 160 -20.39 -11.45 -13.41
C ALA A 160 -21.03 -10.17 -13.95
N LEU A 161 -22.35 -10.18 -14.18
CA LEU A 161 -23.09 -8.99 -14.62
C LEU A 161 -23.20 -7.94 -13.51
N LYS A 162 -23.28 -8.36 -12.24
CA LYS A 162 -23.25 -7.44 -11.09
C LYS A 162 -21.90 -6.70 -11.03
N LEU A 163 -20.79 -7.42 -11.16
CA LEU A 163 -19.43 -6.85 -11.16
C LEU A 163 -19.18 -5.98 -12.40
N ASP A 164 -19.60 -6.39 -13.60
CA ASP A 164 -19.52 -5.56 -14.82
C ASP A 164 -20.31 -4.26 -14.66
N LYS A 165 -21.45 -4.29 -13.95
CA LYS A 165 -22.22 -3.09 -13.62
C LYS A 165 -21.52 -2.19 -12.59
N ILE A 166 -20.89 -2.78 -11.57
CA ILE A 166 -20.19 -2.03 -10.50
C ILE A 166 -19.01 -1.24 -11.07
N TYR A 167 -18.16 -1.88 -11.86
CA TYR A 167 -16.94 -1.26 -12.38
C TYR A 167 -17.18 -0.54 -13.71
N GLY A 168 -18.25 -0.88 -14.41
CA GLY A 168 -18.57 -0.34 -15.73
C GLY A 168 -17.93 -1.16 -16.85
N ARG A 169 -18.53 -1.04 -18.03
CA ARG A 169 -18.16 -1.85 -19.18
C ARG A 169 -16.72 -1.59 -19.60
N GLY A 170 -15.94 -2.66 -19.69
CA GLY A 170 -14.51 -2.59 -20.03
C GLY A 170 -13.60 -2.37 -18.82
N ASN A 171 -14.15 -2.28 -17.61
CA ASN A 171 -13.39 -2.21 -16.35
C ASN A 171 -13.53 -3.48 -15.50
N PHE A 172 -14.32 -4.46 -15.95
CA PHE A 172 -14.38 -5.79 -15.37
C PHE A 172 -13.97 -6.83 -16.39
N TYR A 173 -13.11 -7.76 -15.99
CA TYR A 173 -12.60 -8.83 -16.85
C TYR A 173 -12.81 -10.20 -16.19
N LEU A 174 -13.18 -11.19 -17.01
CA LEU A 174 -13.20 -12.59 -16.60
C LEU A 174 -11.78 -13.16 -16.75
N GLU A 175 -11.22 -13.60 -15.64
CA GLU A 175 -9.83 -14.01 -15.51
C GLU A 175 -9.65 -15.50 -15.82
N LEU A 176 -8.77 -15.78 -16.79
CA LEU A 176 -8.37 -17.12 -17.21
C LEU A 176 -7.01 -17.47 -16.62
N GLN A 177 -6.94 -18.65 -16.02
CA GLN A 177 -5.72 -19.23 -15.45
C GLN A 177 -5.63 -20.70 -15.88
N ASP A 178 -4.43 -21.20 -16.17
CA ASP A 178 -4.21 -22.62 -16.51
C ASP A 178 -2.90 -23.13 -15.91
N HIS A 179 -3.05 -23.84 -14.80
CA HIS A 179 -2.00 -24.56 -14.08
C HIS A 179 -2.06 -26.06 -14.37
N GLY A 180 -2.78 -26.50 -15.41
CA GLY A 180 -2.95 -27.91 -15.76
C GLY A 180 -4.03 -28.65 -14.94
N MET A 181 -4.82 -27.94 -14.13
CA MET A 181 -5.88 -28.51 -13.28
C MET A 181 -7.16 -28.78 -14.08
N LYS A 182 -7.91 -29.84 -13.72
CA LYS A 182 -9.17 -30.18 -14.40
C LYS A 182 -10.24 -29.12 -14.12
N GLU A 183 -10.27 -28.62 -12.91
CA GLU A 183 -11.18 -27.60 -12.40
C GLU A 183 -11.00 -26.29 -13.17
N GLN A 184 -9.76 -25.86 -13.41
CA GLN A 184 -9.46 -24.65 -14.20
C GLN A 184 -9.85 -24.81 -15.67
N ARG A 185 -9.74 -26.00 -16.26
CA ARG A 185 -10.21 -26.25 -17.63
C ARG A 185 -11.73 -26.10 -17.75
N GLU A 186 -12.48 -26.62 -16.78
CA GLU A 186 -13.93 -26.44 -16.73
C GLU A 186 -14.30 -24.96 -16.52
N ILE A 187 -13.65 -24.29 -15.58
CA ILE A 187 -13.83 -22.84 -15.35
C ILE A 187 -13.56 -22.06 -16.63
N ASN A 188 -12.41 -22.27 -17.28
CA ASN A 188 -12.03 -21.55 -18.51
C ASN A 188 -13.05 -21.77 -19.63
N TYR A 189 -13.57 -23.00 -19.78
CA TYR A 189 -14.63 -23.28 -20.75
C TYR A 189 -15.91 -22.48 -20.47
N GLN A 190 -16.36 -22.44 -19.21
CA GLN A 190 -17.56 -21.69 -18.82
C GLN A 190 -17.34 -20.17 -18.89
N LEU A 191 -16.14 -19.67 -18.55
CA LEU A 191 -15.79 -18.26 -18.67
C LEU A 191 -15.75 -17.80 -20.14
N LEU A 192 -15.24 -18.64 -21.06
CA LEU A 192 -15.32 -18.36 -22.50
C LEU A 192 -16.77 -18.25 -22.98
N LYS A 193 -17.64 -19.16 -22.51
CA LYS A 193 -19.07 -19.11 -22.82
C LYS A 193 -19.72 -17.86 -22.24
N LEU A 194 -19.44 -17.56 -20.98
CA LEU A 194 -19.96 -16.40 -20.27
C LEU A 194 -19.55 -15.09 -20.96
N SER A 195 -18.27 -14.96 -21.32
CA SER A 195 -17.74 -13.84 -22.09
C SER A 195 -18.48 -13.64 -23.41
N LYS A 196 -18.75 -14.72 -24.17
CA LYS A 196 -19.53 -14.62 -25.43
C LYS A 196 -20.97 -14.18 -25.20
N GLU A 197 -21.61 -14.62 -24.11
CA GLU A 197 -23.01 -14.30 -23.81
C GLU A 197 -23.22 -12.89 -23.25
N THR A 198 -22.28 -12.38 -22.46
CA THR A 198 -22.38 -11.08 -21.78
C THR A 198 -21.55 -9.99 -22.46
N GLY A 199 -20.58 -10.40 -23.28
CA GLY A 199 -19.54 -9.56 -23.87
C GLY A 199 -18.52 -9.01 -22.86
N ILE A 200 -18.49 -9.51 -21.63
CA ILE A 200 -17.45 -9.15 -20.65
C ILE A 200 -16.11 -9.68 -21.18
N PRO A 201 -15.07 -8.84 -21.29
CA PRO A 201 -13.79 -9.24 -21.85
C PRO A 201 -13.05 -10.25 -20.96
N LEU A 202 -12.18 -11.04 -21.58
CA LEU A 202 -11.31 -12.00 -20.89
C LEU A 202 -9.94 -11.38 -20.63
N VAL A 203 -9.25 -11.85 -19.58
CA VAL A 203 -7.84 -11.53 -19.30
C VAL A 203 -7.12 -12.80 -18.87
N ALA A 204 -5.85 -12.96 -19.23
CA ALA A 204 -5.04 -14.12 -18.83
C ALA A 204 -4.04 -13.72 -17.74
N THR A 205 -3.90 -14.54 -16.70
CA THR A 205 -2.97 -14.33 -15.59
C THR A 205 -2.39 -15.67 -15.13
N ASN A 206 -1.47 -15.65 -14.16
CA ASN A 206 -0.82 -16.87 -13.66
C ASN A 206 -0.72 -16.96 -12.12
N ASP A 207 -1.44 -16.11 -11.38
CA ASP A 207 -1.53 -16.19 -9.92
C ASP A 207 -0.17 -16.42 -9.23
N VAL A 208 0.79 -15.53 -9.51
CA VAL A 208 2.20 -15.81 -9.29
C VAL A 208 2.54 -15.71 -7.80
N HIS A 209 3.09 -16.78 -7.22
CA HIS A 209 3.49 -16.86 -5.80
C HIS A 209 5.00 -17.03 -5.60
N TYR A 210 5.74 -17.41 -6.64
CA TYR A 210 7.19 -17.56 -6.61
C TYR A 210 7.82 -17.22 -7.98
N ILE A 211 9.14 -17.06 -8.05
CA ILE A 211 9.78 -16.44 -9.23
C ILE A 211 10.12 -17.49 -10.29
N ASP A 212 10.87 -18.50 -9.87
CA ASP A 212 11.31 -19.58 -10.74
C ASP A 212 10.54 -20.86 -10.42
N LYS A 213 10.34 -21.74 -11.40
CA LYS A 213 9.60 -23.00 -11.18
C LYS A 213 10.19 -23.85 -10.04
N ASP A 214 11.52 -23.83 -9.89
CA ASP A 214 12.23 -24.58 -8.86
C ASP A 214 12.01 -24.02 -7.43
N ASP A 215 11.53 -22.77 -7.29
CA ASP A 215 11.19 -22.16 -6.00
C ASP A 215 9.92 -22.79 -5.38
N ALA A 216 9.16 -23.61 -6.12
CA ALA A 216 7.95 -24.27 -5.64
C ALA A 216 8.17 -25.07 -4.34
N LYS A 217 9.34 -25.70 -4.18
CA LYS A 217 9.70 -26.45 -2.96
C LYS A 217 9.88 -25.53 -1.75
N ALA A 218 10.49 -24.37 -1.96
CA ALA A 218 10.72 -23.40 -0.89
C ALA A 218 9.39 -22.73 -0.48
N HIS A 219 8.54 -22.43 -1.46
CA HIS A 219 7.17 -21.98 -1.23
C HIS A 219 6.34 -23.01 -0.43
N ASP A 220 6.44 -24.29 -0.76
CA ASP A 220 5.74 -25.36 -0.02
C ASP A 220 6.15 -25.43 1.47
N ILE A 221 7.44 -25.17 1.77
CA ILE A 221 7.95 -25.05 3.14
C ILE A 221 7.38 -23.80 3.83
N LEU A 222 7.24 -22.68 3.12
CA LEU A 222 6.63 -21.46 3.65
C LEU A 222 5.18 -21.71 4.10
N LEU A 223 4.38 -22.43 3.29
CA LEU A 223 3.01 -22.81 3.65
C LEU A 223 2.95 -23.71 4.90
N CYS A 224 3.94 -24.58 5.08
CA CYS A 224 4.07 -25.40 6.29
C CYS A 224 4.32 -24.52 7.53
N ILE A 225 5.18 -23.50 7.41
CA ILE A 225 5.42 -22.52 8.49
C ILE A 225 4.12 -21.76 8.81
N GLN A 226 3.40 -21.29 7.78
CA GLN A 226 2.14 -20.56 7.95
C GLN A 226 1.09 -21.37 8.72
N THR A 227 0.96 -22.65 8.39
CA THR A 227 -0.10 -23.52 8.91
C THR A 227 0.31 -24.29 10.17
N GLY A 228 1.56 -24.16 10.61
CA GLY A 228 2.10 -24.91 11.74
C GLY A 228 2.12 -26.43 11.48
N LYS A 229 2.31 -26.84 10.22
CA LYS A 229 2.34 -28.25 9.78
C LYS A 229 3.76 -28.66 9.39
N ILE A 230 4.01 -29.97 9.37
CA ILE A 230 5.27 -30.56 8.86
C ILE A 230 5.08 -31.07 7.44
N LEU A 231 6.16 -31.21 6.67
CA LEU A 231 6.11 -31.61 5.26
C LEU A 231 5.47 -32.99 5.04
N GLU A 232 5.62 -33.87 6.02
CA GLU A 232 5.11 -35.25 6.02
C GLU A 232 3.59 -35.34 6.26
N ASP A 233 2.92 -34.27 6.72
CA ASP A 233 1.46 -34.27 6.93
C ASP A 233 0.74 -34.27 5.57
N GLU A 234 0.07 -35.37 5.22
CA GLU A 234 -0.64 -35.52 3.94
C GLU A 234 -1.82 -34.55 3.79
N ASN A 235 -2.40 -34.08 4.90
CA ASN A 235 -3.57 -33.18 4.93
C ASN A 235 -3.18 -31.70 5.10
N ARG A 236 -1.89 -31.37 4.96
CA ARG A 236 -1.43 -29.97 5.02
C ARG A 236 -1.87 -29.17 3.80
N MET A 237 -1.92 -27.86 3.97
CA MET A 237 -2.10 -26.94 2.85
C MET A 237 -0.86 -26.98 1.95
N LYS A 238 -1.10 -27.20 0.65
CA LYS A 238 -0.08 -27.15 -0.39
C LYS A 238 -0.73 -26.79 -1.72
N PHE A 239 0.07 -26.23 -2.62
CA PHE A 239 -0.40 -25.96 -3.97
C PHE A 239 -0.55 -27.28 -4.75
N PRO A 240 -1.47 -27.33 -5.73
CA PRO A 240 -1.78 -28.56 -6.45
C PRO A 240 -0.62 -29.03 -7.34
N ASN A 241 0.28 -28.12 -7.74
CA ASN A 241 1.49 -28.38 -8.53
C ASN A 241 2.42 -27.15 -8.52
N ASP A 242 3.49 -27.21 -9.33
CA ASP A 242 4.59 -26.23 -9.35
C ASP A 242 4.39 -25.09 -10.38
N GLU A 243 3.18 -24.83 -10.88
CA GLU A 243 2.96 -23.92 -12.02
C GLU A 243 2.71 -22.44 -11.67
N PHE A 244 2.85 -22.03 -10.40
CA PHE A 244 2.53 -20.68 -9.89
C PHE A 244 3.74 -19.74 -9.85
N TYR A 245 4.62 -19.86 -10.85
CA TYR A 245 5.82 -19.03 -11.00
C TYR A 245 5.66 -17.90 -12.03
N LEU A 246 6.64 -16.99 -12.12
CA LEU A 246 6.66 -15.90 -13.09
C LEU A 246 7.02 -16.41 -14.51
N LYS A 247 6.04 -17.06 -15.16
CA LYS A 247 6.13 -17.60 -16.53
C LYS A 247 6.52 -16.55 -17.56
N SER A 248 7.29 -16.94 -18.57
CA SER A 248 7.63 -16.07 -19.69
C SER A 248 6.39 -15.77 -20.57
N PRO A 249 6.42 -14.67 -21.35
CA PRO A 249 5.37 -14.39 -22.34
C PRO A 249 5.10 -15.56 -23.30
N GLU A 250 6.13 -16.29 -23.72
CA GLU A 250 6.02 -17.44 -24.61
C GLU A 250 5.36 -18.65 -23.94
N GLU A 251 5.64 -18.87 -22.65
CA GLU A 251 4.97 -19.91 -21.86
C GLU A 251 3.48 -19.58 -21.71
N MET A 252 3.16 -18.32 -21.41
CA MET A 252 1.78 -17.85 -21.31
C MET A 252 1.03 -17.93 -22.65
N GLU A 253 1.69 -17.63 -23.77
CA GLU A 253 1.07 -17.78 -25.10
C GLU A 253 0.73 -19.24 -25.43
N LYS A 254 1.58 -20.19 -25.01
CA LYS A 254 1.34 -21.63 -25.20
C LYS A 254 0.19 -22.16 -24.36
N LEU A 255 -0.08 -21.59 -23.18
CA LEU A 255 -1.19 -21.99 -22.32
C LEU A 255 -2.56 -21.57 -22.87
N PHE A 256 -2.62 -20.44 -23.58
CA PHE A 256 -3.89 -19.86 -24.06
C PHE A 256 -3.97 -19.73 -25.59
N PRO A 257 -3.74 -20.82 -26.37
CA PRO A 257 -3.77 -20.75 -27.83
C PRO A 257 -5.16 -20.36 -28.38
N TYR A 258 -6.21 -20.66 -27.60
CA TYR A 258 -7.61 -20.37 -27.91
C TYR A 258 -8.08 -18.98 -27.44
N ALA A 259 -7.30 -18.28 -26.62
CA ALA A 259 -7.69 -17.01 -25.97
C ALA A 259 -6.61 -15.92 -26.13
N LYS A 260 -6.06 -15.76 -27.33
CA LYS A 260 -5.04 -14.73 -27.63
C LYS A 260 -5.46 -13.30 -27.28
N GLU A 261 -6.75 -13.02 -27.32
CA GLU A 261 -7.28 -11.72 -26.89
C GLU A 261 -7.09 -11.47 -25.38
N ALA A 262 -7.22 -12.51 -24.55
CA ALA A 262 -7.02 -12.40 -23.11
C ALA A 262 -5.58 -12.00 -22.75
N LEU A 263 -4.59 -12.54 -23.48
CA LEU A 263 -3.18 -12.13 -23.37
C LEU A 263 -3.00 -10.68 -23.80
N LYS A 264 -3.57 -10.25 -24.94
CA LYS A 264 -3.50 -8.85 -25.39
C LYS A 264 -4.16 -7.89 -24.41
N ASN A 265 -5.23 -8.29 -23.76
CA ASN A 265 -5.93 -7.47 -22.77
C ASN A 265 -5.05 -7.18 -21.55
N THR A 266 -4.08 -8.05 -21.21
CA THR A 266 -3.10 -7.75 -20.15
C THR A 266 -2.29 -6.48 -20.45
N VAL A 267 -1.82 -6.35 -21.70
CA VAL A 267 -1.08 -5.18 -22.17
C VAL A 267 -1.97 -3.94 -22.21
N LYS A 268 -3.21 -4.08 -22.70
CA LYS A 268 -4.17 -2.95 -22.73
C LYS A 268 -4.48 -2.43 -21.32
N ILE A 269 -4.69 -3.33 -20.35
CA ILE A 269 -4.91 -2.95 -18.95
C ILE A 269 -3.66 -2.25 -18.41
N ALA A 270 -2.47 -2.82 -18.66
CA ALA A 270 -1.20 -2.23 -18.25
C ALA A 270 -0.98 -0.81 -18.82
N GLU A 271 -1.37 -0.57 -20.07
CA GLU A 271 -1.30 0.75 -20.71
C GLU A 271 -2.25 1.76 -20.05
N ARG A 272 -3.45 1.33 -19.66
CA ARG A 272 -4.47 2.15 -18.99
C ARG A 272 -4.12 2.51 -17.55
N CYS A 273 -3.48 1.61 -16.80
CA CYS A 273 -3.10 1.84 -15.40
C CYS A 273 -1.95 2.85 -15.29
N ASN A 274 -2.24 4.07 -14.81
CA ASN A 274 -1.28 5.16 -14.68
C ASN A 274 -1.41 5.82 -13.29
N VAL A 275 -0.71 5.23 -12.31
CA VAL A 275 -0.57 5.79 -10.95
C VAL A 275 0.81 6.43 -10.82
N GLU A 276 0.85 7.66 -10.33
CA GLU A 276 2.09 8.38 -10.08
C GLU A 276 2.16 8.86 -8.64
N PHE A 277 3.26 8.53 -7.96
CA PHE A 277 3.52 8.98 -6.60
C PHE A 277 4.43 10.19 -6.62
N ASP A 278 4.01 11.22 -5.89
CA ASP A 278 4.85 12.35 -5.54
C ASP A 278 5.50 12.11 -4.18
N PHE A 279 6.81 11.87 -4.19
CA PHE A 279 7.62 11.71 -2.98
C PHE A 279 8.33 13.01 -2.56
N ASN A 280 8.13 14.10 -3.31
CA ASN A 280 8.80 15.39 -3.06
C ASN A 280 7.89 16.37 -2.32
N SER A 281 6.57 16.29 -2.52
CA SER A 281 5.62 17.10 -1.77
C SER A 281 5.56 16.70 -0.29
N ILE A 282 5.66 17.70 0.58
CA ILE A 282 5.52 17.54 2.02
C ILE A 282 4.08 17.88 2.41
N HIS A 283 3.45 17.00 3.19
CA HIS A 283 2.11 17.21 3.73
C HIS A 283 2.19 17.44 5.24
N LEU A 284 2.19 18.69 5.67
CA LEU A 284 2.13 19.07 7.10
C LEU A 284 0.68 19.33 7.51
N PRO A 285 0.28 18.96 8.75
CA PRO A 285 -1.00 19.41 9.30
C PRO A 285 -1.04 20.93 9.42
N GLU A 286 -2.22 21.52 9.23
CA GLU A 286 -2.42 22.94 9.48
C GLU A 286 -2.52 23.22 10.99
N TYR A 287 -1.83 24.26 11.46
CA TYR A 287 -1.96 24.75 12.83
C TYR A 287 -2.72 26.07 12.85
N THR A 288 -3.77 26.16 13.66
CA THR A 288 -4.56 27.40 13.81
C THR A 288 -4.22 28.10 15.13
N PRO A 289 -3.49 29.23 15.10
CA PRO A 289 -3.16 29.97 16.31
C PRO A 289 -4.39 30.59 16.99
N PRO A 290 -4.34 30.80 18.31
CA PRO A 290 -5.38 31.54 19.02
C PRO A 290 -5.44 33.00 18.54
N GLU A 291 -6.59 33.65 18.76
CA GLU A 291 -6.81 35.08 18.46
C GLU A 291 -6.68 35.45 16.97
N GLY A 292 -6.66 34.47 16.05
CA GLY A 292 -6.55 34.72 14.61
C GLY A 292 -5.18 35.23 14.17
N LEU A 293 -4.14 35.03 15.00
CA LEU A 293 -2.77 35.40 14.68
C LEU A 293 -2.22 34.58 13.51
N LYS A 294 -1.24 35.13 12.79
CA LYS A 294 -0.48 34.35 11.81
C LYS A 294 0.40 33.33 12.54
N VAL A 295 0.64 32.18 11.90
CA VAL A 295 1.48 31.08 12.42
C VAL A 295 2.87 31.59 12.81
N SER A 296 3.55 32.36 11.95
CA SER A 296 4.88 32.89 12.23
C SER A 296 4.90 33.91 13.38
N GLU A 297 3.88 34.77 13.47
CA GLU A 297 3.73 35.74 14.56
C GLU A 297 3.52 35.04 15.91
N TYR A 298 2.69 34.00 15.93
CA TYR A 298 2.43 33.22 17.13
C TYR A 298 3.67 32.45 17.58
N LEU A 299 4.37 31.79 16.65
CA LEU A 299 5.65 31.12 16.92
C LEU A 299 6.67 32.08 17.53
N LYS A 300 6.83 33.27 16.93
CA LYS A 300 7.72 34.31 17.44
C LYS A 300 7.33 34.75 18.85
N LYS A 301 6.04 35.03 19.10
CA LYS A 301 5.51 35.40 20.43
C LYS A 301 5.85 34.34 21.49
N LEU A 302 5.71 33.05 21.16
CA LEU A 302 6.05 31.95 22.08
C LEU A 302 7.54 31.85 22.34
N CYS A 303 8.38 31.97 21.31
CA CYS A 303 9.83 31.89 21.46
C CYS A 303 10.38 33.03 22.33
N TYR A 304 9.87 34.25 22.16
CA TYR A 304 10.26 35.39 23.01
C TYR A 304 9.89 35.19 24.48
N LYS A 305 8.67 34.71 24.76
CA LYS A 305 8.26 34.34 26.12
C LYS A 305 9.15 33.23 26.70
N GLY A 306 9.52 32.26 25.88
CA GLY A 306 10.44 31.18 26.23
C GLY A 306 11.85 31.68 26.55
N LEU A 307 12.35 32.63 25.76
CA LEU A 307 13.66 33.27 25.94
C LEU A 307 13.74 33.98 27.30
N GLU A 308 12.72 34.77 27.66
CA GLU A 308 12.61 35.44 28.96
C GLU A 308 12.54 34.46 30.14
N LYS A 309 11.94 33.28 29.94
CA LYS A 309 11.85 32.24 30.98
C LYS A 309 13.17 31.48 31.16
N ARG A 310 13.90 31.22 30.08
CA ARG A 310 15.13 30.39 30.09
C ARG A 310 16.38 31.21 30.43
N TYR A 311 16.45 32.47 30.02
CA TYR A 311 17.63 33.33 30.21
C TYR A 311 17.32 34.54 31.11
N LYS A 312 18.16 34.76 32.12
CA LYS A 312 18.05 35.95 33.00
C LYS A 312 18.61 37.22 32.38
N ASN A 313 19.66 37.09 31.57
CA ASN A 313 20.34 38.21 30.91
C ASN A 313 20.27 38.00 29.39
N ILE A 314 19.34 38.69 28.73
CA ILE A 314 19.16 38.60 27.29
C ILE A 314 20.04 39.66 26.62
N ASP A 315 21.14 39.24 26.01
CA ASP A 315 22.00 40.11 25.21
C ASP A 315 21.54 40.17 23.74
N GLU A 316 22.13 41.07 22.97
CA GLU A 316 21.81 41.24 21.55
C GLU A 316 22.26 40.04 20.70
N LYS A 317 23.23 39.24 21.16
CA LYS A 317 23.67 38.04 20.44
C LYS A 317 22.61 36.93 20.51
N LEU A 318 22.01 36.71 21.68
CA LEU A 318 20.91 35.75 21.88
C LEU A 318 19.69 36.11 21.03
N LYS A 319 19.28 37.39 21.05
CA LYS A 319 18.18 37.87 20.20
C LYS A 319 18.51 37.71 18.72
N GLY A 320 19.73 38.07 18.32
CA GLY A 320 20.20 37.92 16.95
C GLY A 320 20.15 36.47 16.47
N ARG A 321 20.59 35.51 17.31
CA ARG A 321 20.49 34.07 16.99
C ARG A 321 19.04 33.60 16.90
N LEU A 322 18.18 34.00 17.84
CA LEU A 322 16.76 33.64 17.80
C LEU A 322 16.06 34.17 16.54
N GLU A 323 16.27 35.44 16.19
CA GLU A 323 15.70 36.03 14.99
C GLU A 323 16.24 35.37 13.71
N TYR A 324 17.53 35.02 13.67
CA TYR A 324 18.09 34.29 12.54
C TYR A 324 17.39 32.93 12.32
N GLU A 325 17.24 32.15 13.39
CA GLU A 325 16.57 30.85 13.32
C GLU A 325 15.08 30.98 12.93
N LEU A 326 14.34 31.90 13.57
CA LEU A 326 12.93 32.17 13.25
C LEU A 326 12.73 32.56 11.78
N ASN A 327 13.56 33.47 11.27
CA ASN A 327 13.51 33.88 9.86
C ASN A 327 13.82 32.72 8.91
N THR A 328 14.71 31.80 9.32
CA THR A 328 15.07 30.64 8.50
C THR A 328 13.92 29.63 8.46
N ILE A 329 13.32 29.35 9.62
CA ILE A 329 12.15 28.46 9.75
C ILE A 329 10.96 29.00 8.95
N GLU A 330 10.70 30.31 9.01
CA GLU A 330 9.62 30.95 8.25
C GLU A 330 9.85 30.87 6.74
N LYS A 331 11.07 31.20 6.28
CA LYS A 331 11.42 31.10 4.85
C LYS A 331 11.31 29.67 4.30
N MET A 332 11.58 28.67 5.13
CA MET A 332 11.53 27.26 4.74
C MET A 332 10.14 26.64 4.94
N GLY A 333 9.17 27.38 5.49
CA GLY A 333 7.78 26.93 5.64
C GLY A 333 7.57 25.88 6.72
N TYR A 334 8.36 25.91 7.80
CA TYR A 334 8.26 24.93 8.90
C TYR A 334 7.65 25.49 10.18
N CYS A 335 7.03 26.68 10.15
CA CYS A 335 6.45 27.30 11.35
C CYS A 335 5.38 26.41 12.01
N GLU A 336 4.48 25.83 11.21
CA GLU A 336 3.42 24.92 11.66
C GLU A 336 4.01 23.69 12.33
N TYR A 337 5.08 23.12 11.75
CA TYR A 337 5.75 21.95 12.31
C TYR A 337 6.28 22.20 13.73
N PHE A 338 6.93 23.34 13.95
CA PHE A 338 7.40 23.71 15.30
C PHE A 338 6.25 23.96 16.28
N LEU A 339 5.15 24.58 15.83
CA LEU A 339 3.99 24.82 16.68
C LEU A 339 3.28 23.53 17.06
N ILE A 340 3.11 22.59 16.13
CA ILE A 340 2.52 21.28 16.41
C ILE A 340 3.38 20.55 17.44
N VAL A 341 4.69 20.50 17.23
CA VAL A 341 5.62 19.86 18.18
C VAL A 341 5.59 20.50 19.56
N TRP A 342 5.61 21.84 19.60
CA TRP A 342 5.47 22.58 20.84
C TRP A 342 4.17 22.25 21.58
N ASP A 343 3.05 22.20 20.87
CA ASP A 343 1.71 22.05 21.45
C ASP A 343 1.56 20.74 22.23
N PHE A 344 1.90 19.60 21.62
CA PHE A 344 1.77 18.32 22.32
C PHE A 344 2.84 18.11 23.41
N ILE A 345 4.04 18.69 23.27
CA ILE A 345 5.05 18.69 24.36
C ILE A 345 4.56 19.49 25.56
N GLN A 346 3.94 20.65 25.32
CA GLN A 346 3.40 21.46 26.40
C GLN A 346 2.22 20.79 27.07
N TYR A 347 1.33 20.16 26.29
CA TYR A 347 0.29 19.31 26.84
C TYR A 347 0.86 18.23 27.75
N ALA A 348 1.89 17.51 27.30
CA ALA A 348 2.55 16.46 28.09
C ALA A 348 3.12 17.01 29.41
N LYS A 349 3.90 18.09 29.35
CA LYS A 349 4.49 18.74 30.54
C LYS A 349 3.41 19.22 31.52
N ASN A 350 2.32 19.81 31.03
CA ASN A 350 1.21 20.29 31.86
C ASN A 350 0.40 19.15 32.51
N ASN A 351 0.38 17.96 31.91
CA ASN A 351 -0.32 16.78 32.43
C ASN A 351 0.61 15.81 33.18
N GLY A 352 1.81 16.27 33.57
CA GLY A 352 2.78 15.48 34.31
C GLY A 352 3.30 14.26 33.53
N ILE A 353 3.28 14.30 32.21
CA ILE A 353 3.90 13.28 31.35
C ILE A 353 5.38 13.65 31.20
N PRO A 354 6.32 12.79 31.65
CA PRO A 354 7.74 13.06 31.47
C PRO A 354 8.10 13.09 29.98
N VAL A 355 8.80 14.14 29.58
CA VAL A 355 9.37 14.32 28.24
C VAL A 355 10.89 14.36 28.39
N GLY A 356 11.62 13.65 27.54
CA GLY A 356 13.08 13.67 27.53
C GLY A 356 13.64 15.04 27.15
N PRO A 357 14.95 15.27 27.34
CA PRO A 357 15.58 16.57 27.09
C PRO A 357 15.69 16.95 25.60
N GLY A 358 15.19 16.10 24.69
CA GLY A 358 15.35 16.19 23.25
C GLY A 358 16.58 15.43 22.76
N ARG A 359 16.49 14.83 21.56
CA ARG A 359 17.57 14.09 20.92
C ARG A 359 17.81 14.57 19.48
N GLY A 360 18.92 14.11 18.89
CA GLY A 360 19.27 14.42 17.51
C GLY A 360 19.72 15.87 17.30
N SER A 361 19.56 16.36 16.08
CA SER A 361 20.04 17.68 15.68
C SER A 361 19.19 18.84 16.23
N ALA A 362 17.93 18.59 16.60
CA ALA A 362 17.01 19.60 17.14
C ALA A 362 17.57 20.34 18.38
N ALA A 363 18.46 19.71 19.16
CA ALA A 363 19.15 20.33 20.29
C ALA A 363 20.03 21.53 19.91
N GLY A 364 20.40 21.69 18.63
CA GLY A 364 21.16 22.83 18.12
C GLY A 364 20.36 24.11 17.89
N SER A 365 19.03 24.08 18.08
CA SER A 365 18.13 25.21 17.82
C SER A 365 17.76 25.95 19.10
N ILE A 366 18.00 27.26 19.13
CA ILE A 366 17.52 28.12 20.22
C ILE A 366 15.98 28.27 20.17
N VAL A 367 15.38 28.17 18.98
CA VAL A 367 13.91 28.12 18.83
C VAL A 367 13.35 26.89 19.54
N ALA A 368 13.92 25.71 19.30
CA ALA A 368 13.49 24.48 19.99
C ALA A 368 13.66 24.58 21.52
N TYR A 369 14.78 25.14 21.98
CA TYR A 369 15.05 25.33 23.42
C TYR A 369 14.09 26.32 24.09
N THR A 370 13.80 27.45 23.45
CA THR A 370 12.87 28.47 23.98
C THR A 370 11.43 27.99 24.01
N LEU A 371 11.00 27.22 23.00
CA LEU A 371 9.70 26.55 23.01
C LEU A 371 9.63 25.42 24.07
N GLY A 372 10.77 24.95 24.56
CA GLY A 372 10.86 23.82 25.47
C GLY A 372 10.63 22.47 24.81
N ILE A 373 10.83 22.42 23.49
CA ILE A 373 10.95 21.19 22.71
C ILE A 373 12.21 20.44 23.13
N THR A 374 13.30 21.18 23.36
CA THR A 374 14.53 20.66 23.94
C THR A 374 14.81 21.35 25.27
N ASP A 375 15.57 20.67 26.13
CA ASP A 375 16.03 21.19 27.43
C ASP A 375 17.55 21.38 27.47
N VAL A 376 18.24 21.26 26.34
CA VAL A 376 19.68 21.52 26.17
C VAL A 376 19.88 22.92 25.60
N ASP A 377 20.72 23.74 26.26
CA ASP A 377 21.04 25.10 25.81
C ASP A 377 22.06 25.07 24.64
N PRO A 378 21.66 25.43 23.41
CA PRO A 378 22.57 25.38 22.27
C PRO A 378 23.69 26.42 22.33
N ILE A 379 23.52 27.50 23.08
CA ILE A 379 24.49 28.60 23.16
C ILE A 379 25.59 28.24 24.15
N GLU A 380 25.22 27.69 25.30
CA GLU A 380 26.18 27.22 26.31
C GLU A 380 27.11 26.14 25.74
N TYR A 381 26.55 25.19 24.98
CA TYR A 381 27.30 24.05 24.43
C TYR A 381 27.81 24.27 23.00
N ASN A 382 27.72 25.49 22.46
CA ASN A 382 28.14 25.84 21.09
C ASN A 382 27.57 24.90 20.01
N LEU A 383 26.29 24.56 20.12
CA LEU A 383 25.60 23.73 19.15
C LEU A 383 25.17 24.56 17.92
N ILE A 384 25.25 23.90 16.76
CA ILE A 384 25.14 24.53 15.45
C ILE A 384 23.73 24.31 14.91
N PHE A 385 23.01 25.40 14.62
CA PHE A 385 21.64 25.34 14.08
C PHE A 385 21.61 24.76 12.66
N GLU A 386 22.60 25.07 11.84
CA GLU A 386 22.70 24.65 10.45
C GLU A 386 22.89 23.13 10.31
N ARG A 387 23.30 22.44 11.39
CA ARG A 387 23.31 20.97 11.45
C ARG A 387 21.90 20.38 11.56
N PHE A 388 20.97 21.15 12.13
CA PHE A 388 19.56 20.79 12.21
C PHE A 388 18.81 21.22 10.96
N LEU A 389 18.95 22.48 10.59
CA LEU A 389 18.18 23.09 9.52
C LEU A 389 19.10 24.00 8.70
N ASN A 390 19.51 23.49 7.54
CA ASN A 390 20.45 24.16 6.67
C ASN A 390 19.67 25.03 5.63
N PRO A 391 19.84 26.36 5.62
CA PRO A 391 19.16 27.23 4.65
C PRO A 391 19.54 26.96 3.19
N GLU A 392 20.71 26.36 2.94
CA GLU A 392 21.17 26.02 1.57
C GLU A 392 20.59 24.68 1.06
N ARG A 393 19.97 23.89 1.95
CA ARG A 393 19.37 22.60 1.61
C ARG A 393 17.97 22.50 2.21
N ILE A 394 16.97 22.67 1.35
CA ILE A 394 15.57 22.44 1.73
C ILE A 394 15.36 20.94 1.92
N SER A 395 15.38 20.50 3.17
CA SER A 395 15.00 19.16 3.60
C SER A 395 14.16 19.28 4.86
N MET A 396 13.14 18.42 4.98
CA MET A 396 12.29 18.39 6.16
C MET A 396 13.15 18.13 7.42
N PRO A 397 13.10 19.02 8.43
CA PRO A 397 13.80 18.80 9.68
C PRO A 397 13.10 17.68 10.46
N ASP A 398 13.89 16.89 11.18
CA ASP A 398 13.37 15.81 12.02
C ASP A 398 13.51 16.19 13.51
N ILE A 399 12.37 16.35 14.19
CA ILE A 399 12.30 16.62 15.63
C ILE A 399 11.78 15.37 16.33
N ASP A 400 12.74 14.59 16.78
CA ASP A 400 12.55 13.37 17.54
C ASP A 400 12.31 13.67 19.03
N ILE A 401 11.25 13.09 19.60
CA ILE A 401 10.84 13.36 20.99
C ILE A 401 10.70 12.06 21.77
N ASP A 402 11.25 12.08 22.98
CA ASP A 402 11.18 10.98 23.94
C ASP A 402 10.06 11.20 24.94
N PHE A 403 9.14 10.25 25.04
CA PHE A 403 8.09 10.21 26.07
C PHE A 403 8.28 8.99 26.97
N CYS A 404 7.74 9.06 28.20
CA CYS A 404 7.62 7.88 29.05
C CYS A 404 6.81 6.79 28.33
N TYR A 405 7.37 5.57 28.24
CA TYR A 405 6.71 4.47 27.51
C TYR A 405 5.33 4.13 28.08
N GLU A 406 5.10 4.31 29.38
CA GLU A 406 3.82 4.05 30.07
C GLU A 406 2.73 5.07 29.73
N ARG A 407 3.09 6.24 29.20
CA ARG A 407 2.17 7.36 28.91
C ARG A 407 2.29 7.85 27.47
N ARG A 408 2.71 6.96 26.55
CA ARG A 408 2.89 7.27 25.13
C ARG A 408 1.56 7.34 24.36
N GLU A 409 0.63 6.44 24.69
CA GLU A 409 -0.76 6.46 24.21
C GLU A 409 -1.57 7.53 24.95
#